data_AF-A0A7C5X0Q7-F1
#
_entry.id   AF-A0A7C5X0Q7-F1
#
_cell.length_a   1.000
_cell.length_b   1.000
_cell.length_c   1.000
_cell.angle_alpha   90.00
_cell.angle_beta   90.00
_cell.angle_gamma   90.00
#
_symmetry.space_group_name_H-M   'P 1'
#
loop_
_entity.id
_entity.type
_entity.pdbx_description
1 polymer ?
#
loop_
_entity_poly.entity_id
_entity_poly.type
_entity_poly.pdbx_seq_one_letter_code
_entity_poly.pdbx_strand_id
1 'polypeptide(L)'
;MVLELKEYANVEEFIRYLDKEIENLRNNLGELLKAVEDLRAEAEKVRKLRETLSKIVGGIEKMGSKEVDLKDIKLLVNPTVEDEATLMEDLVADVQERILSFQRVRKAVEPLIELGELPAKIKVVFKDGKPIRIIIKIA
;
A
#
# COMPACT_ATOMS: atom_id res chain seq x y z
N MET A 1 9.22 -14.33 -0.65
CA MET A 1 7.91 -14.93 -0.31
C MET A 1 7.90 -15.24 1.16
N VAL A 2 7.08 -14.53 1.94
CA VAL A 2 6.95 -14.77 3.39
C VAL A 2 5.62 -15.46 3.64
N LEU A 3 5.66 -16.61 4.31
CA LEU A 3 4.47 -17.35 4.75
C LEU A 3 4.38 -17.27 6.27
N GLU A 4 3.22 -16.86 6.78
CA GLU A 4 2.95 -16.81 8.22
C GLU A 4 1.67 -17.58 8.53
N LEU A 5 1.62 -18.20 9.71
CA LEU A 5 0.42 -18.83 10.25
C LEU A 5 0.01 -18.08 11.52
N LYS A 6 -1.21 -17.54 11.55
CA LYS A 6 -1.76 -16.87 12.73
C LYS A 6 -2.98 -17.64 13.23
N GLU A 7 -3.12 -17.73 14.54
CA GLU A 7 -4.27 -18.36 15.19
C GLU A 7 -5.17 -17.29 15.81
N TYR A 8 -6.48 -17.47 15.65
CA TYR A 8 -7.53 -16.63 16.22
C TYR A 8 -8.47 -17.53 17.02
N ALA A 9 -9.02 -17.00 18.11
CA ALA A 9 -9.96 -17.72 18.98
C ALA A 9 -11.24 -18.09 18.24
N ASN A 10 -11.72 -17.23 17.35
CA ASN A 10 -12.94 -17.43 16.57
C ASN A 10 -12.97 -16.55 15.30
N VAL A 11 -14.04 -16.68 14.51
CA VAL A 11 -14.26 -15.91 13.27
C VAL A 11 -14.30 -14.41 13.57
N GLU A 12 -14.99 -14.01 14.64
CA GLU A 12 -15.15 -12.60 15.02
C GLU A 12 -13.81 -11.92 15.31
N GLU A 13 -12.89 -12.60 15.98
CA GLU A 13 -11.55 -12.05 16.23
C GLU A 13 -10.79 -11.82 14.93
N PHE A 14 -10.89 -12.75 13.98
CA PHE A 14 -10.29 -12.56 12.67
C PHE A 14 -10.95 -11.42 11.89
N ILE A 15 -12.27 -11.26 11.98
CA ILE A 15 -12.97 -10.11 11.39
C ILE A 15 -12.51 -8.79 12.01
N ARG A 16 -12.40 -8.72 13.35
CA ARG A 16 -11.85 -7.55 14.05
C ARG A 16 -10.43 -7.23 13.60
N TYR A 17 -9.61 -8.25 13.36
CA TYR A 17 -8.28 -8.07 12.78
C TYR A 17 -8.36 -7.46 11.37
N LEU A 18 -9.22 -7.98 10.49
CA LEU A 18 -9.40 -7.45 9.14
C LEU A 18 -9.88 -6.00 9.14
N ASP A 19 -10.86 -5.67 9.99
CA ASP A 19 -11.40 -4.32 10.11
C ASP A 19 -10.32 -3.33 10.59
N LYS A 20 -9.52 -3.72 11.60
CA LYS A 20 -8.39 -2.92 12.08
C LYS A 20 -7.31 -2.72 11.02
N GLU A 21 -6.98 -3.76 10.26
CA GLU A 21 -5.99 -3.64 9.19
C GLU A 21 -6.50 -2.76 8.04
N ILE A 22 -7.79 -2.81 7.71
CA ILE A 22 -8.41 -1.89 6.73
C ILE A 22 -8.32 -0.45 7.23
N GLU A 23 -8.57 -0.20 8.51
CA GLU A 23 -8.45 1.14 9.11
C GLU A 23 -7.00 1.64 9.07
N ASN A 24 -6.03 0.82 9.46
CA ASN A 24 -4.61 1.15 9.39
C ASN A 24 -4.18 1.50 7.96
N LEU A 25 -4.61 0.70 6.97
CA LEU A 25 -4.31 0.96 5.56
C LEU A 25 -4.96 2.26 5.06
N ARG A 26 -6.18 2.59 5.51
CA ARG A 26 -6.85 3.85 5.16
C ARG A 26 -6.14 5.06 5.74
N ASN A 27 -5.66 4.97 6.98
CA ASN A 27 -4.89 6.04 7.61
C ASN A 27 -3.58 6.28 6.84
N ASN A 28 -2.84 5.21 6.54
CA ASN A 28 -1.63 5.28 5.71
C ASN A 28 -1.92 5.85 4.31
N LEU A 29 -3.02 5.43 3.67
CA LEU A 29 -3.44 5.98 2.39
C LEU A 29 -3.66 7.50 2.45
N GLY A 30 -4.27 8.00 3.53
CA GLY A 30 -4.46 9.44 3.72
C GLY A 30 -3.14 10.22 3.82
N GLU A 31 -2.15 9.66 4.52
CA GLU A 31 -0.81 10.25 4.63
C GLU A 31 -0.09 10.27 3.27
N LEU A 32 -0.14 9.16 2.52
CA LEU A 32 0.46 9.07 1.19
C LEU A 32 -0.19 10.03 0.19
N LEU A 33 -1.52 10.16 0.20
CA LEU A 33 -2.23 11.10 -0.67
C LEU A 33 -1.80 12.55 -0.40
N LYS A 34 -1.65 12.91 0.86
CA LYS A 34 -1.14 14.24 1.23
C LYS A 34 0.29 14.45 0.73
N ALA A 35 1.17 13.46 0.86
CA ALA A 35 2.53 13.52 0.35
C ALA A 35 2.56 13.71 -1.19
N VAL A 36 1.69 13.00 -1.92
CA VAL A 36 1.53 13.19 -3.37
C VAL A 36 1.09 14.61 -3.71
N GLU A 37 0.12 15.16 -2.99
CA GLU A 37 -0.36 16.53 -3.20
C GLU A 37 0.76 17.56 -2.98
N ASP A 38 1.52 17.42 -1.89
CA ASP A 38 2.63 18.31 -1.56
C ASP A 38 3.74 18.25 -2.63
N LEU A 39 4.14 17.04 -3.05
CA LEU A 39 5.15 16.84 -4.09
C LEU A 39 4.69 17.39 -5.44
N ARG A 40 3.43 17.19 -5.84
CA ARG A 40 2.87 17.77 -7.08
C ARG A 40 2.88 19.29 -7.06
N ALA A 41 2.51 19.90 -5.92
CA ALA A 41 2.54 21.34 -5.76
C ALA A 41 3.96 21.90 -5.89
N GLU A 42 4.96 21.19 -5.35
CA GLU A 42 6.37 21.54 -5.48
C GLU A 42 6.89 21.35 -6.92
N ALA A 43 6.60 20.21 -7.54
CA ALA A 43 6.98 19.91 -8.92
C ALA A 43 6.48 21.00 -9.89
N GLU A 44 5.23 21.45 -9.72
CA GLU A 44 4.65 22.50 -10.56
C GLU A 44 5.35 23.87 -10.35
N LYS A 45 5.76 24.19 -9.12
CA LYS A 45 6.56 25.41 -8.85
C LYS A 45 7.93 25.35 -9.52
N VAL A 46 8.61 24.21 -9.39
CA VAL A 46 9.93 23.98 -10.01
C VAL A 46 9.82 24.05 -11.54
N ARG A 47 8.78 23.45 -12.12
CA ARG A 47 8.50 23.49 -13.56
C ARG A 47 8.29 24.92 -14.06
N LYS A 48 7.44 25.71 -13.40
CA LYS A 48 7.20 27.13 -13.75
C LYS A 48 8.45 27.98 -13.66
N LEU A 49 9.26 27.77 -12.62
CA LEU A 49 10.53 28.48 -12.46
C LEU A 49 11.50 28.15 -13.60
N ARG A 50 11.65 26.85 -13.93
CA ARG A 50 12.48 26.40 -15.06
C ARG A 50 12.02 26.96 -16.40
N GLU A 51 10.71 26.99 -16.64
CA GLU A 51 10.13 27.59 -17.86
C GLU A 51 10.46 29.09 -17.95
N THR A 52 10.33 29.81 -16.83
CA THR A 52 10.64 31.25 -16.76
C THR A 52 12.12 31.52 -17.01
N LEU A 53 13.00 30.78 -16.35
CA LEU A 53 14.45 30.94 -16.51
C LEU A 53 14.92 30.51 -17.91
N SER A 54 14.34 29.45 -18.50
CA SER A 54 14.70 29.00 -19.85
C SER A 54 14.39 30.06 -20.91
N LYS A 55 13.31 30.83 -20.73
CA LYS A 55 12.98 31.98 -21.60
C LYS A 55 14.01 33.12 -21.50
N ILE A 56 14.69 33.25 -20.36
CA ILE A 56 15.66 34.32 -20.09
C ILE A 56 17.08 33.91 -20.53
N VAL A 57 17.51 32.68 -20.19
CA VAL A 57 18.90 32.25 -20.30
C VAL A 57 19.15 31.33 -21.52
N GLY A 58 18.09 30.95 -22.26
CA GLY A 58 18.21 30.15 -23.48
C GLY A 58 18.30 28.63 -23.27
N GLY A 59 18.11 28.16 -22.03
CA GLY A 59 18.01 26.73 -21.70
C GLY A 59 18.65 26.40 -20.35
N ILE A 60 17.98 25.57 -19.55
CA ILE A 60 18.56 24.93 -18.36
C ILE A 60 18.54 23.42 -18.62
N GLU A 61 19.70 22.76 -18.54
CA GLU A 61 19.78 21.30 -18.67
C GLU A 61 19.00 20.62 -17.54
N LYS A 62 18.24 19.57 -17.89
CA LYS A 62 17.63 18.68 -16.90
C LYS A 62 18.76 17.87 -16.24
N MET A 63 19.02 18.07 -14.95
CA MET A 63 19.66 17.01 -14.16
C MET A 63 18.68 15.84 -14.11
N GLY A 64 18.99 14.75 -14.80
CA GLY A 64 18.16 13.55 -14.87
C GLY A 64 18.34 12.65 -13.66
N SER A 65 17.29 11.94 -13.30
CA SER A 65 17.34 10.82 -12.36
C SER A 65 18.02 9.61 -13.00
N LYS A 66 18.70 8.80 -12.19
CA LYS A 66 19.28 7.52 -12.61
C LYS A 66 18.76 6.40 -11.71
N GLU A 67 18.14 5.39 -12.32
CA GLU A 67 17.74 4.17 -11.63
C GLU A 67 18.83 3.11 -11.77
N VAL A 68 19.26 2.52 -10.66
CA VAL A 68 20.25 1.44 -10.58
C VAL A 68 19.58 0.22 -9.95
N ASP A 69 19.56 -0.89 -10.68
CA ASP A 69 19.01 -2.15 -10.17
C ASP A 69 20.04 -2.86 -9.28
N LEU A 70 19.70 -3.03 -8.01
CA LEU A 70 20.48 -3.75 -7.01
C LEU A 70 19.84 -5.11 -6.72
N LYS A 71 19.74 -5.97 -7.74
CA LYS A 71 19.18 -7.33 -7.71
C LYS A 71 17.71 -7.39 -7.28
N ASP A 72 17.45 -7.17 -5.99
CA ASP A 72 16.14 -7.29 -5.34
C ASP A 72 15.58 -5.92 -4.92
N ILE A 73 16.37 -4.84 -5.06
CA ILE A 73 15.99 -3.46 -4.69
C ILE A 73 16.39 -2.51 -5.81
N LYS A 74 15.57 -1.50 -6.09
CA LYS A 74 15.90 -0.41 -7.04
C LYS A 74 16.41 0.81 -6.28
N LEU A 75 17.56 1.34 -6.71
CA LEU A 75 18.14 2.57 -6.17
C LEU A 75 17.93 3.72 -7.16
N LEU A 76 17.21 4.76 -6.74
CA LEU A 76 17.04 5.99 -7.52
C LEU A 76 18.03 7.05 -7.02
N VAL A 77 18.92 7.50 -7.91
CA VAL A 77 19.96 8.49 -7.61
C VAL A 77 19.57 9.84 -8.19
N ASN A 78 19.61 10.87 -7.34
CA ASN A 78 19.23 12.24 -7.67
C ASN A 78 17.81 12.33 -8.27
N PRO A 79 16.79 11.80 -7.57
CA PRO A 79 15.42 11.87 -8.05
C PRO A 79 14.97 13.32 -8.22
N THR A 80 14.17 13.58 -9.24
CA THR A 80 13.43 14.82 -9.34
C THR A 80 12.17 14.74 -8.50
N VAL A 81 11.58 15.89 -8.16
CA VAL A 81 10.29 15.94 -7.44
C VAL A 81 9.19 15.20 -8.22
N GLU A 82 9.27 15.17 -9.56
CA GLU A 82 8.35 14.41 -10.42
C GLU A 82 8.54 12.88 -10.25
N ASP A 83 9.79 12.43 -10.10
CA ASP A 83 10.08 11.01 -9.87
C ASP A 83 9.57 10.57 -8.49
N GLU A 84 9.79 11.39 -7.45
CA GLU A 84 9.30 11.10 -6.10
C GLU A 84 7.77 11.09 -6.05
N ALA A 85 7.11 12.04 -6.73
CA ALA A 85 5.65 12.06 -6.83
C ALA A 85 5.12 10.78 -7.49
N THR A 86 5.77 10.34 -8.56
CA THR A 86 5.40 9.11 -9.29
C THR A 86 5.54 7.88 -8.39
N LEU A 87 6.65 7.76 -7.66
CA LEU A 87 6.85 6.66 -6.71
C LEU A 87 5.77 6.63 -5.62
N MET A 88 5.38 7.79 -5.10
CA MET A 88 4.31 7.89 -4.11
C MET A 88 2.94 7.54 -4.70
N GLU A 89 2.68 7.87 -5.96
CA GLU A 89 1.46 7.46 -6.66
C GLU A 89 1.38 5.94 -6.86
N ASP A 90 2.49 5.28 -7.19
CA ASP A 90 2.56 3.82 -7.27
C ASP A 90 2.28 3.16 -5.90
N LEU A 91 2.88 3.70 -4.84
CA LEU A 91 2.61 3.27 -3.46
C LEU A 91 1.14 3.44 -3.06
N VAL A 92 0.50 4.54 -3.48
CA VAL A 92 -0.94 4.78 -3.27
C VAL A 92 -1.77 3.69 -3.96
N ALA A 93 -1.46 3.36 -5.21
CA ALA A 93 -2.17 2.32 -5.96
C ALA A 93 -2.04 0.95 -5.27
N ASP A 94 -0.85 0.59 -4.82
CA ASP A 94 -0.58 -0.66 -4.09
C ASP A 94 -1.38 -0.75 -2.77
N VAL A 95 -1.43 0.34 -2.00
CA VAL A 95 -2.20 0.39 -0.75
C VAL A 95 -3.71 0.28 -1.03
N GLN A 96 -4.22 0.95 -2.08
CA GLN A 96 -5.61 0.82 -2.50
C GLN A 96 -5.96 -0.62 -2.90
N GLU A 97 -5.12 -1.29 -3.69
CA GLU A 97 -5.34 -2.69 -4.06
C GLU A 97 -5.35 -3.60 -2.82
N ARG A 98 -4.47 -3.32 -1.85
CA ARG A 98 -4.42 -4.06 -0.59
C ARG A 98 -5.67 -3.86 0.24
N ILE A 99 -6.20 -2.64 0.36
CA ILE A 99 -7.47 -2.36 1.03
C ILE A 99 -8.60 -3.18 0.38
N LEU A 100 -8.71 -3.14 -0.95
CA LEU A 100 -9.73 -3.89 -1.69
C LEU A 100 -9.61 -5.39 -1.44
N SER A 101 -8.39 -5.93 -1.40
CA SER A 101 -8.14 -7.33 -1.08
C SER A 101 -8.65 -7.69 0.32
N PHE A 102 -8.34 -6.88 1.34
CA PHE A 102 -8.81 -7.13 2.70
C PHE A 102 -10.32 -7.01 2.84
N GLN A 103 -10.95 -6.03 2.16
CA GLN A 103 -12.40 -5.89 2.11
C GLN A 103 -13.09 -7.10 1.48
N ARG A 104 -12.52 -7.66 0.40
CA ARG A 104 -13.04 -8.90 -0.21
C ARG A 104 -12.98 -10.07 0.76
N VAL A 105 -11.85 -10.24 1.47
CA VAL A 105 -11.70 -11.31 2.47
C VAL A 105 -12.69 -11.11 3.62
N ARG A 106 -12.82 -9.89 4.17
CA ARG A 106 -13.78 -9.57 5.23
C ARG A 106 -15.21 -9.95 4.84
N LYS A 107 -15.65 -9.56 3.64
CA LYS A 107 -16.98 -9.94 3.11
C LYS A 107 -17.16 -11.45 2.93
N ALA A 108 -16.13 -12.15 2.48
CA ALA A 108 -16.18 -13.60 2.29
C ALA A 108 -16.24 -14.37 3.62
N VAL A 109 -15.70 -13.80 4.70
CA VAL A 109 -15.64 -14.40 6.03
C VAL A 109 -16.88 -14.08 6.87
N GLU A 110 -17.59 -12.98 6.57
CA GLU A 110 -18.78 -12.53 7.30
C GLU A 110 -19.87 -13.61 7.49
N PRO A 111 -20.24 -14.42 6.49
CA PRO A 111 -21.24 -15.49 6.68
C PRO A 111 -20.79 -16.58 7.65
N LEU A 112 -19.48 -16.73 7.88
CA LEU A 112 -18.95 -17.74 8.80
C LEU A 112 -19.24 -17.39 10.28
N ILE A 113 -19.69 -16.17 10.58
CA ILE A 113 -20.18 -15.79 11.92
C ILE A 113 -21.44 -16.59 12.28
N GLU A 114 -22.30 -16.88 11.29
CA GLU A 114 -23.56 -17.63 11.48
C GLU A 114 -23.32 -19.10 11.83
N LEU A 115 -22.09 -19.60 11.66
CA LEU A 115 -21.63 -20.89 12.21
C LEU A 115 -21.47 -20.82 13.75
N GLY A 116 -22.28 -19.98 14.41
CA GLY A 116 -22.14 -19.34 15.73
C GLY A 116 -22.09 -20.26 16.95
N GLU A 117 -21.74 -21.53 16.78
CA GLU A 117 -21.56 -22.50 17.87
C GLU A 117 -20.26 -23.30 17.78
N LEU A 118 -19.35 -22.98 16.84
CA LEU A 118 -18.03 -23.61 16.82
C LEU A 118 -17.03 -22.78 17.63
N PRO A 119 -16.65 -23.17 18.87
CA PRO A 119 -15.43 -22.70 19.54
C PRO A 119 -14.19 -23.32 18.84
N ALA A 120 -14.12 -23.18 17.52
CA ALA A 120 -13.05 -23.68 16.71
C ALA A 120 -12.04 -22.56 16.53
N LYS A 121 -10.89 -22.70 17.19
CA LYS A 121 -9.71 -21.90 16.89
C LYS A 121 -9.48 -21.91 15.38
N ILE A 122 -9.34 -20.73 14.81
CA ILE A 122 -9.15 -20.56 13.37
C ILE A 122 -7.68 -20.34 13.12
N LYS A 123 -7.14 -21.03 12.11
CA LYS A 123 -5.79 -20.75 11.63
C LYS A 123 -5.86 -20.08 10.28
N VAL A 124 -5.16 -18.96 10.13
CA VAL A 124 -5.13 -18.21 8.88
C VAL A 124 -3.69 -18.20 8.37
N VAL A 125 -3.52 -18.64 7.13
CA VAL A 125 -2.25 -18.56 6.41
C VAL A 125 -2.19 -17.22 5.72
N PHE A 126 -1.10 -16.49 5.97
CA PHE A 126 -0.77 -15.25 5.28
C PHE A 126 0.35 -15.49 4.28
N LYS A 127 0.27 -14.83 3.13
CA LYS A 127 1.34 -14.73 2.15
C LYS A 127 1.58 -13.25 1.86
N ASP A 128 2.82 -12.82 2.07
CA ASP A 128 3.24 -11.43 1.87
C ASP A 128 2.29 -10.44 2.59
N GLY A 129 1.90 -10.81 3.83
CA GLY A 129 1.01 -10.02 4.68
C GLY A 129 -0.47 -10.02 4.29
N LYS A 130 -0.89 -10.75 3.25
CA LYS A 130 -2.30 -10.93 2.85
C LYS A 130 -2.82 -12.30 3.32
N PRO A 131 -4.02 -12.40 3.91
CA PRO A 131 -4.61 -13.70 4.26
C PRO A 131 -5.00 -14.44 2.98
N ILE A 132 -4.50 -15.67 2.83
CA ILE A 132 -4.71 -16.49 1.63
C ILE A 132 -5.51 -17.78 1.88
N ARG A 133 -5.51 -18.29 3.11
CA ARG A 133 -6.25 -19.51 3.48
C ARG A 133 -6.73 -19.44 4.92
N ILE A 134 -7.93 -19.95 5.15
CA ILE A 134 -8.53 -20.08 6.48
C ILE A 134 -8.75 -21.57 6.73
N ILE A 135 -8.34 -22.04 7.90
CA ILE A 135 -8.45 -23.44 8.32
C ILE A 135 -9.35 -23.47 9.54
N ILE A 136 -10.49 -24.13 9.39
CA ILE A 136 -11.45 -24.41 10.45
C ILE A 136 -11.50 -25.93 10.60
N LYS A 137 -11.34 -26.43 11.82
CA LYS A 137 -11.58 -27.84 12.14
C LYS A 137 -13.00 -27.97 12.68
N ILE A 138 -13.82 -28.73 11.98
CA ILE A 138 -15.13 -29.19 12.48
C ILE A 138 -14.83 -30.50 13.21
N ALA A 139 -15.08 -30.53 14.51
CA ALA A 139 -14.96 -31.72 15.34
C ALA A 139 -16.28 -32.52 15.29
#